data_AF-A0A2H4VLD0-F1
#
_entry.id   AF-A0A2H4VLD0-F1
#
_cell.length_a   1.000
_cell.length_b   1.000
_cell.length_c   1.000
_cell.angle_alpha   90.00
_cell.angle_beta   90.00
_cell.angle_gamma   90.00
#
_symmetry.space_group_name_H-M   'P 1'
#
loop_
_entity.id
_entity.type
_entity.pdbx_description
1 polymer ?
#
loop_
_entity_poly.entity_id
_entity_poly.type
_entity_poly.pdbx_seq_one_letter_code
_entity_poly.pdbx_strand_id
1 'polypeptide(L)'
;MNKTHIKRYSCKTCGKNFTDFTGTIFSNKKLPLGDMFYIILNLDKKSIKRLADESGHKWDSVYRLAQEFRECLVDEAKDPVLSGEIEFDEMYQSAGTKGLKKTSGN
;
A
#
# COMPACT_ATOMS: atom_id res chain seq x y z
N MET A 1 -11.56 15.96 6.44
CA MET A 1 -11.92 14.68 7.11
C MET A 1 -11.52 14.75 8.58
N ASN A 2 -12.41 14.35 9.48
CA ASN A 2 -12.19 14.39 10.94
C ASN A 2 -10.99 13.51 11.35
N LYS A 3 -10.13 14.00 12.24
CA LYS A 3 -9.06 13.19 12.83
C LYS A 3 -9.69 11.98 13.53
N THR A 4 -9.46 10.79 13.00
CA THR A 4 -9.82 9.55 13.69
C THR A 4 -9.03 9.51 15.01
N HIS A 5 -9.73 9.56 16.13
CA HIS A 5 -9.10 9.41 17.44
C HIS A 5 -8.66 7.96 17.62
N ILE A 6 -7.38 7.69 17.40
CA ILE A 6 -6.77 6.37 17.63
C ILE A 6 -6.71 6.15 19.14
N LYS A 7 -7.42 5.13 19.64
CA LYS A 7 -7.38 4.81 21.06
C LYS A 7 -6.07 4.10 21.38
N ARG A 8 -5.46 4.49 22.49
CA ARG A 8 -4.25 3.85 23.03
C ARG A 8 -4.64 3.02 24.24
N TYR A 9 -4.13 1.81 24.29
CA TYR A 9 -4.35 0.84 25.36
C TYR A 9 -3.00 0.45 25.97
N SER A 10 -3.04 -0.02 27.21
CA SER A 10 -1.88 -0.59 27.90
C SER A 10 -2.27 -1.93 28.49
N CYS A 11 -1.47 -2.96 28.22
CA CYS A 11 -1.71 -4.30 28.76
C CYS A 11 -1.33 -4.34 30.24
N LYS A 12 -2.28 -4.72 31.10
CA LYS A 12 -2.06 -4.82 32.56
C LYS A 12 -1.06 -5.91 32.96
N THR A 13 -0.89 -6.93 32.13
CA THR A 13 -0.02 -8.07 32.44
C THR A 13 1.42 -7.87 31.97
N CYS A 14 1.61 -7.36 30.73
CA CYS A 14 2.95 -7.22 30.14
C CYS A 14 3.43 -5.77 29.99
N GLY A 15 2.60 -4.78 30.35
CA GLY A 15 2.94 -3.35 30.29
C GLY A 15 3.08 -2.76 28.87
N LYS A 16 2.92 -3.57 27.82
CA LYS A 16 3.03 -3.10 26.42
C LYS A 16 1.85 -2.21 26.04
N ASN A 17 2.14 -1.15 25.30
CA ASN A 17 1.15 -0.24 24.74
C ASN A 17 0.78 -0.67 23.32
N PHE A 18 -0.50 -0.58 23.00
CA PHE A 18 -1.03 -0.87 21.67
C PHE A 18 -2.18 0.08 21.32
N THR A 19 -2.59 0.07 20.06
CA THR A 19 -3.70 0.85 19.52
C THR A 19 -4.66 -0.06 18.78
N ASP A 20 -5.81 0.48 18.36
CA ASP A 20 -6.75 -0.23 17.48
C ASP A 20 -6.11 -0.71 16.16
N PHE A 21 -4.96 -0.15 15.78
CA PHE A 21 -4.23 -0.50 14.55
C PHE A 21 -3.00 -1.36 14.78
N THR A 22 -2.64 -1.67 16.03
CA THR A 22 -1.46 -2.49 16.30
C THR A 22 -1.61 -3.87 15.65
N GLY A 23 -0.59 -4.30 14.90
CA GLY A 23 -0.64 -5.56 14.14
C GLY A 23 -1.31 -5.46 12.76
N THR A 24 -1.73 -4.27 12.34
CA THR A 24 -2.34 -4.05 11.02
C THR A 24 -1.44 -3.19 10.12
N ILE A 25 -1.72 -3.16 8.82
CA ILE A 25 -1.09 -2.27 7.84
C ILE A 25 -1.26 -0.77 8.16
N PHE A 26 -2.23 -0.42 9.00
CA PHE A 26 -2.50 0.95 9.44
C PHE A 26 -1.67 1.35 10.65
N SER A 27 -0.89 0.43 11.22
CA SER A 27 -0.05 0.70 12.38
C SER A 27 1.05 1.71 12.06
N ASN A 28 1.34 2.59 13.01
CA ASN A 28 2.43 3.56 12.95
C ASN A 28 2.39 4.48 11.70
N LYS A 29 1.21 4.73 11.14
CA LYS A 29 1.02 5.67 10.02
C LYS A 29 0.61 7.04 10.53
N LYS A 30 1.14 8.07 9.88
CA LYS A 30 0.75 9.48 10.11
C LYS A 30 -0.42 9.90 9.21
N LEU A 31 -0.87 9.02 8.32
CA LEU A 31 -1.99 9.24 7.42
C LEU A 31 -3.30 9.00 8.19
N PRO A 32 -4.31 9.87 8.05
CA PRO A 32 -5.66 9.60 8.53
C PRO A 32 -6.21 8.29 7.94
N LEU A 33 -6.99 7.54 8.72
CA LEU A 33 -7.53 6.25 8.28
C LEU A 33 -8.34 6.36 6.99
N GLY A 34 -9.15 7.41 6.85
CA GLY A 34 -9.93 7.65 5.63
C GLY A 34 -9.06 7.84 4.38
N ASP A 35 -7.92 8.54 4.52
CA ASP A 35 -6.99 8.74 3.41
C ASP A 35 -6.28 7.43 3.05
N MET A 36 -5.93 6.61 4.06
CA MET A 36 -5.34 5.30 3.82
C MET A 36 -6.30 4.39 3.04
N PHE A 37 -7.58 4.34 3.42
CA PHE A 37 -8.59 3.60 2.66
C PHE A 37 -8.76 4.13 1.24
N TYR A 38 -8.83 5.45 1.07
CA TYR A 38 -8.92 6.06 -0.24
C TYR A 38 -7.74 5.66 -1.14
N ILE A 39 -6.51 5.74 -0.60
CA ILE A 39 -5.29 5.35 -1.32
C ILE A 39 -5.37 3.88 -1.73
N ILE A 40 -5.61 2.97 -0.78
CA ILE A 40 -5.60 1.52 -1.00
C ILE A 40 -6.66 1.10 -2.04
N LEU A 41 -7.88 1.61 -1.93
CA LEU A 41 -9.00 1.26 -2.83
C LEU A 41 -8.86 1.80 -4.26
N ASN A 42 -7.85 2.64 -4.52
CA ASN A 42 -7.61 3.25 -5.83
C ASN A 42 -6.22 2.91 -6.41
N LEU A 43 -5.47 1.98 -5.80
CA LEU A 43 -4.13 1.58 -6.27
C LEU A 43 -4.14 0.94 -7.67
N ASP A 44 -5.25 0.32 -8.07
CA ASP A 44 -5.48 -0.30 -9.37
C ASP A 44 -5.83 0.73 -10.46
N LYS A 45 -6.37 1.89 -10.06
CA LYS A 45 -6.92 2.92 -10.98
C LYS A 45 -6.02 4.13 -11.14
N LYS A 46 -5.16 4.42 -10.15
CA LYS A 46 -4.43 5.69 -10.07
C LYS A 46 -2.96 5.46 -9.73
N SER A 47 -2.10 6.28 -10.32
CA SER A 47 -0.68 6.29 -9.96
C SER A 47 -0.48 6.83 -8.55
N ILE A 48 0.59 6.40 -7.88
CA ILE A 48 0.98 6.88 -6.54
C ILE A 48 1.10 8.41 -6.52
N LYS A 49 1.62 9.01 -7.60
CA LYS A 49 1.70 10.47 -7.73
C LYS A 49 0.32 11.11 -7.68
N ARG A 50 -0.63 10.62 -8.48
CA ARG A 50 -2.00 11.16 -8.48
C ARG A 50 -2.67 11.00 -7.11
N LEU A 51 -2.47 9.87 -6.45
CA LEU A 51 -3.01 9.63 -5.11
C LEU A 51 -2.40 10.56 -4.05
N ALA A 52 -1.10 10.83 -4.14
CA ALA A 52 -0.42 11.79 -3.27
C ALA A 52 -0.95 13.21 -3.46
N ASP A 53 -1.10 13.64 -4.71
CA ASP A 53 -1.64 14.96 -5.06
C ASP A 53 -3.09 15.12 -4.58
N GLU A 54 -3.97 14.14 -4.84
CA GLU A 54 -5.38 14.17 -4.46
C GLU A 54 -5.60 14.08 -2.94
N SER A 55 -4.74 13.35 -2.22
CA SER A 55 -4.84 13.20 -0.76
C SER A 55 -4.07 14.28 0.02
N GLY A 56 -3.29 15.12 -0.66
CA GLY A 56 -2.49 16.17 -0.02
C GLY A 56 -1.32 15.66 0.82
N HIS A 57 -0.88 14.42 0.59
CA HIS A 57 0.21 13.78 1.34
C HIS A 57 1.48 13.68 0.51
N LYS A 58 2.63 13.56 1.20
CA LYS A 58 3.91 13.33 0.52
C LYS A 58 3.86 12.02 -0.26
N TRP A 59 4.43 12.06 -1.47
CA TRP A 59 4.56 10.88 -2.34
C TRP A 59 5.13 9.68 -1.60
N ASP A 60 6.21 9.85 -0.83
CA ASP A 60 6.85 8.77 -0.07
C ASP A 60 5.92 8.10 0.94
N SER A 61 5.04 8.87 1.58
CA SER A 61 4.07 8.32 2.55
C SER A 61 3.06 7.42 1.86
N VAL A 62 2.54 7.86 0.71
CA VAL A 62 1.58 7.11 -0.10
C VAL A 62 2.24 5.88 -0.73
N TYR A 63 3.46 6.05 -1.25
CA TYR A 63 4.27 4.98 -1.82
C TYR A 63 4.54 3.87 -0.80
N ARG A 64 4.98 4.23 0.41
CA ARG A 64 5.22 3.26 1.49
C ARG A 64 3.96 2.50 1.88
N LEU A 65 2.82 3.18 2.05
CA LEU A 65 1.55 2.52 2.33
C LEU A 65 1.18 1.52 1.22
N ALA A 66 1.34 1.92 -0.04
CA ALA A 66 1.03 1.07 -1.18
C ALA A 66 1.97 -0.15 -1.27
N GLN A 67 3.24 0.01 -0.92
CA GLN A 67 4.21 -1.07 -0.91
C GLN A 67 3.88 -2.09 0.19
N GLU A 68 3.68 -1.62 1.43
CA GLU A 68 3.31 -2.50 2.55
C GLU A 68 2.00 -3.24 2.30
N PHE A 69 1.02 -2.58 1.68
CA PHE A 69 -0.23 -3.24 1.29
C PHE A 69 -0.01 -4.35 0.25
N ARG A 70 0.84 -4.11 -0.77
CA ARG A 70 1.19 -5.13 -1.76
C ARG A 70 1.95 -6.30 -1.14
N GLU A 71 2.87 -6.04 -0.23
CA GLU A 71 3.58 -7.08 0.52
C GLU A 71 2.60 -7.94 1.32
N CYS A 72 1.67 -7.33 2.07
CA CYS A 72 0.64 -8.09 2.78
C CYS A 72 -0.27 -8.90 1.85
N LEU A 73 -0.60 -8.39 0.66
CA LEU A 73 -1.39 -9.16 -0.32
C LEU A 73 -0.62 -10.38 -0.82
N VAL A 74 0.68 -10.26 -1.05
CA VAL A 74 1.53 -11.38 -1.48
C VAL A 74 1.65 -12.42 -0.36
N ASP A 75 1.83 -11.99 0.88
CA ASP A 75 1.92 -12.91 2.03
C ASP A 75 0.62 -13.69 2.28
N GLU A 76 -0.54 -13.06 2.02
CA GLU A 76 -1.86 -13.69 2.15
C GLU A 76 -2.27 -14.49 0.90
N ALA A 77 -1.68 -14.20 -0.26
CA ALA A 77 -1.95 -14.92 -1.50
C ALA A 77 -1.35 -16.33 -1.41
N LYS A 78 -2.22 -17.33 -1.33
CA LYS A 78 -1.82 -18.74 -1.47
C LYS A 78 -1.78 -19.11 -2.94
N ASP A 79 -0.78 -19.91 -3.30
CA ASP A 79 -0.75 -20.52 -4.62
C ASP A 79 -2.04 -21.34 -4.84
N PRO A 80 -2.77 -21.09 -5.92
CA PRO A 80 -3.98 -21.85 -6.20
C PRO A 80 -3.62 -23.31 -6.49
N VAL A 81 -4.36 -24.24 -5.89
CA VAL A 81 -4.28 -25.66 -6.29
C VAL A 81 -5.11 -25.82 -7.55
N LEU A 82 -4.45 -26.04 -8.69
CA LEU A 82 -5.13 -26.20 -9.98
C LEU A 82 -5.59 -27.65 -10.15
N SER A 83 -6.84 -27.85 -10.57
CA SER A 83 -7.42 -29.18 -10.81
C SER A 83 -8.50 -29.13 -11.90
N GLY A 84 -8.60 -30.17 -12.72
CA GLY A 84 -9.55 -30.24 -13.83
C GLY A 84 -8.98 -29.70 -15.14
N GLU A 85 -9.85 -29.18 -16.00
CA GLU A 85 -9.45 -28.44 -17.20
C GLU A 85 -9.00 -27.03 -16.79
N ILE A 86 -7.81 -26.63 -17.25
CA ILE A 86 -7.16 -25.37 -16.88
C ILE A 86 -6.89 -24.59 -18.16
N GLU A 87 -7.35 -23.34 -18.21
CA GLU A 87 -7.02 -22.40 -19.27
C GLU A 87 -5.98 -21.38 -18.77
N PHE A 88 -5.01 -21.07 -19.61
CA PHE A 88 -4.00 -20.04 -19.37
C PHE A 88 -4.20 -18.94 -20.39
N ASP A 89 -4.28 -17.69 -19.91
CA ASP A 89 -4.28 -16.49 -20.74
C ASP A 89 -3.04 -15.66 -20.42
N GLU A 90 -2.57 -14.88 -21.40
CA GLU A 90 -1.37 -14.06 -21.27
C GLU A 90 -1.66 -12.57 -21.48
N MET A 91 -1.09 -11.73 -20.62
CA MET A 91 -1.13 -10.29 -20.76
C MET A 91 0.28 -9.72 -20.76
N TYR A 92 0.64 -9.00 -21.81
CA TYR A 92 1.92 -8.29 -21.89
C TYR A 92 1.81 -6.89 -21.31
N GLN A 93 2.53 -6.64 -20.22
CA GLN A 93 2.66 -5.30 -19.64
C GLN A 93 4.09 -4.79 -19.80
N SER A 94 4.23 -3.56 -20.33
CA SER A 94 5.55 -2.92 -20.46
C SER A 94 6.10 -2.57 -19.08
N ALA A 95 7.21 -3.20 -18.67
CA ALA A 95 7.83 -3.02 -17.36
C ALA A 95 8.73 -1.77 -17.22
N GLY A 96 8.54 -0.77 -18.11
CA GLY A 96 9.37 0.45 -18.17
C GLY A 96 10.74 0.20 -18.79
N THR A 97 11.08 0.97 -19.83
CA THR A 97 12.44 0.94 -20.40
C THR A 97 13.41 1.63 -19.46
N LYS A 98 14.56 1.00 -19.20
CA LYS A 98 15.69 1.62 -18.50
C LYS A 98 16.02 2.92 -19.22
N GLY A 99 15.87 4.06 -18.55
CA GLY A 99 16.00 5.38 -19.18
C GLY A 99 17.33 5.51 -19.93
N LEU A 100 17.27 5.86 -21.21
CA LEU A 100 18.46 6.18 -22.00
C LEU A 100 19.15 7.39 -21.33
N LYS A 101 20.44 7.25 -21.01
CA LYS A 101 21.24 8.37 -20.51
C LYS A 101 21.17 9.48 -21.55
N LYS A 102 20.70 10.67 -21.15
CA LYS A 102 20.83 11.87 -21.99
C LYS A 102 22.32 12.10 -22.22
N THR A 103 22.78 11.91 -23.45
CA THR A 103 24.09 12.43 -23.88
C THR A 103 23.99 13.94 -23.82
N SER A 104 24.74 14.55 -22.90
CA SER A 104 24.96 15.99 -22.88
C SER A 104 25.53 16.39 -24.23
N GLY A 105 24.72 17.05 -25.07
CA GLY A 105 25.21 17.68 -26.29
C GLY A 105 26.05 18.90 -25.89
N ASN A 106 27.26 18.98 -26.43
CA ASN A 106 28.08 20.19 -26.44
C ASN A 106 27.39 21.32 -27.20
#